data_AF-W0IY60-F1
#
_entry.id   AF-W0IY60-F1
#
_cell.length_a   1.000
_cell.length_b   1.000
_cell.length_c   1.000
_cell.angle_alpha   90.00
_cell.angle_beta   90.00
_cell.angle_gamma   90.00
#
_symmetry.space_group_name_H-M   'P 1'
#
loop_
_entity.id
_entity.type
_entity.pdbx_description
1 polymer ?
#
loop_
_entity_poly.entity_id
_entity_poly.type
_entity_poly.pdbx_seq_one_letter_code
_entity_poly.pdbx_strand_id
1 'polypeptide(L)' 'MPAIPENILEVTLPPFVPKEDARLMLAIKLFEAGRLSAGQAATVANLSKRTFLDVLGQQGIPVANHAASELADDLAW' A
#
# COMPACT_ATOMS: atom_id res chain seq x y z
N MET A 1 -7.42 -26.00 14.14
CA MET A 1 -7.28 -24.72 13.41
C MET A 1 -7.69 -24.99 11.98
N PRO A 2 -8.72 -24.34 11.42
CA PRO A 2 -8.97 -24.45 9.99
C PRO A 2 -7.80 -23.80 9.24
N ALA A 3 -7.30 -24.46 8.20
CA ALA A 3 -6.31 -23.87 7.30
C ALA A 3 -6.93 -22.63 6.67
N ILE A 4 -6.34 -21.46 6.90
CA ILE A 4 -6.68 -20.26 6.13
C ILE A 4 -6.35 -20.59 4.67
N PRO A 5 -7.30 -20.50 3.73
CA PRO A 5 -7.01 -20.81 2.33
C PRO A 5 -5.87 -19.92 1.84
N GLU A 6 -4.88 -20.52 1.18
CA GLU A 6 -3.73 -19.80 0.64
C GLU A 6 -4.23 -18.80 -0.42
N ASN A 7 -4.06 -17.50 -0.16
CA ASN A 7 -4.48 -16.43 -1.07
C ASN A 7 -3.41 -16.20 -2.14
N ILE A 8 -3.35 -17.09 -3.12
CA ILE A 8 -2.33 -17.13 -4.19
C ILE A 8 -2.78 -16.29 -5.40
N LEU A 9 -1.87 -15.48 -5.93
CA LEU A 9 -2.04 -14.71 -7.18
C LEU A 9 -0.92 -15.08 -8.16
N GLU A 10 -1.26 -15.60 -9.34
CA GLU A 10 -0.31 -15.90 -10.42
C GLU A 10 -0.51 -14.93 -11.59
N VAL A 11 0.56 -14.24 -11.99
CA VAL A 11 0.56 -13.30 -13.12
C VAL A 11 1.85 -13.46 -13.91
N THR A 12 1.74 -13.50 -15.24
CA THR A 12 2.89 -13.45 -16.15
C THR A 12 3.19 -11.99 -16.48
N LEU A 13 4.40 -11.53 -16.13
CA LEU A 13 4.85 -10.16 -16.39
C LEU A 13 5.60 -10.06 -17.73
N PRO A 14 5.51 -8.92 -18.43
CA PRO A 14 6.40 -8.62 -19.54
C PRO A 14 7.88 -8.63 -19.09
N PRO A 15 8.83 -9.03 -19.95
CA PRO A 15 10.24 -9.23 -19.56
C PRO A 15 10.96 -7.96 -19.14
N PHE A 16 10.43 -6.78 -19.50
CA PHE A 16 10.98 -5.48 -19.15
C PHE A 16 10.43 -4.92 -17.82
N VAL A 17 9.51 -5.62 -17.16
CA VAL A 17 8.92 -5.20 -15.88
C VAL A 17 9.54 -6.00 -14.74
N PRO A 18 10.32 -5.37 -13.84
CA PRO A 18 10.84 -6.03 -12.65
C PRO A 18 9.71 -6.54 -11.75
N LYS A 19 9.91 -7.71 -11.14
CA LYS A 19 8.90 -8.32 -10.24
C LYS A 19 8.67 -7.45 -9.00
N GLU A 20 9.72 -6.82 -8.53
CA GLU A 20 9.75 -5.92 -7.38
C GLU A 20 8.88 -4.69 -7.63
N ASP A 21 8.98 -4.10 -8.81
CA ASP A 21 8.18 -2.94 -9.22
C ASP A 21 6.70 -3.31 -9.32
N ALA A 22 6.38 -4.44 -9.97
CA ALA A 22 4.99 -4.92 -10.07
C ALA A 22 4.37 -5.18 -8.69
N ARG A 23 5.14 -5.80 -7.79
CA ARG A 23 4.73 -6.07 -6.40
C ARG A 23 4.51 -4.77 -5.62
N LEU A 24 5.42 -3.80 -5.75
CA LEU A 24 5.30 -2.50 -5.11
C LEU A 24 4.06 -1.76 -5.61
N MET A 25 3.83 -1.72 -6.93
CA MET A 25 2.64 -1.10 -7.52
C MET A 25 1.35 -1.76 -7.02
N LEU A 26 1.31 -3.09 -6.94
CA LEU A 26 0.16 -3.81 -6.40
C LEU A 26 -0.10 -3.45 -4.93
N ALA A 27 0.95 -3.42 -4.11
CA ALA A 27 0.85 -3.04 -2.69
C ALA A 27 0.33 -1.60 -2.53
N ILE A 28 0.85 -0.67 -3.32
CA ILE A 28 0.39 0.73 -3.36
C ILE A 28 -1.09 0.79 -3.73
N LYS A 29 -1.51 0.13 -4.81
CA LYS A 29 -2.91 0.18 -5.28
C LYS A 29 -3.88 -0.41 -4.26
N LEU A 30 -3.49 -1.48 -3.57
CA LEU A 30 -4.30 -2.06 -2.51
C LEU A 30 -4.36 -1.18 -1.25
N PHE A 31 -3.29 -0.43 -0.95
CA PHE A 31 -3.28 0.58 0.11
C PHE A 31 -4.20 1.76 -0.24
N GLU A 32 -4.07 2.33 -1.43
CA GLU A 32 -4.91 3.43 -1.93
C GLU A 32 -6.40 3.04 -1.94
N ALA A 33 -6.71 1.79 -2.27
CA ALA A 33 -8.07 1.25 -2.23
C ALA A 33 -8.60 0.97 -0.81
N GLY A 34 -7.82 1.26 0.25
CA GLY A 34 -8.17 0.98 1.65
C GLY A 34 -8.25 -0.52 1.98
N ARG A 35 -7.76 -1.40 1.10
CA ARG A 35 -7.78 -2.85 1.30
C ARG A 35 -6.65 -3.34 2.19
N LEU A 36 -5.54 -2.62 2.20
CA LEU A 36 -4.39 -2.88 3.07
C LEU A 36 -4.08 -1.63 3.90
N SER A 37 -3.75 -1.83 5.16
CA SER A 37 -3.04 -0.82 5.95
C SER A 37 -1.62 -0.61 5.40
N ALA A 38 -0.99 0.52 5.70
CA ALA A 38 0.40 0.78 5.30
C ALA A 38 1.38 -0.32 5.76
N GLY A 39 1.14 -0.94 6.91
CA GLY A 39 1.95 -2.05 7.40
C GLY A 39 1.79 -3.32 6.56
N GLN A 40 0.54 -3.68 6.25
CA GLN A 40 0.25 -4.84 5.40
C GLN A 40 0.76 -4.65 3.97
N ALA A 41 0.58 -3.45 3.41
CA ALA A 41 1.10 -3.10 2.08
C ALA A 41 2.63 -3.15 2.04
N ALA A 42 3.32 -2.67 3.08
CA ALA A 42 4.77 -2.82 3.20
C ALA A 42 5.22 -4.29 3.20
N THR A 43 4.49 -5.17 3.91
CA THR A 43 4.76 -6.61 3.88
C THR A 43 4.58 -7.20 2.48
N VAL A 44 3.51 -6.82 1.75
CA VAL A 44 3.30 -7.25 0.36
C VAL A 44 4.44 -6.77 -0.54
N ALA A 45 4.88 -5.52 -0.37
CA ALA A 45 5.99 -4.92 -1.11
C ALA A 45 7.38 -5.48 -0.74
N ASN A 46 7.48 -6.33 0.29
CA ASN A 46 8.75 -6.79 0.86
C ASN A 46 9.65 -5.64 1.35
N LEU A 47 9.04 -4.64 1.98
CA LEU A 47 9.70 -3.45 2.51
C LEU A 47 9.45 -3.32 4.02
N SER A 48 10.33 -2.58 4.69
CA SER A 48 10.00 -2.08 6.03
C SER A 48 8.83 -1.09 5.93
N LYS A 49 8.01 -0.99 6.98
CA LYS A 49 6.93 0.00 7.03
C LYS A 49 7.44 1.42 6.76
N ARG A 50 8.60 1.78 7.33
CA ARG A 50 9.21 3.10 7.12
C ARG A 50 9.57 3.33 5.65
N THR A 51 10.25 2.37 5.03
CA THR A 51 10.64 2.44 3.62
C THR A 51 9.41 2.55 2.70
N PHE A 52 8.35 1.81 3.00
CA PHE A 52 7.10 1.91 2.23
C PHE A 52 6.46 3.30 2.34
N LEU A 53 6.42 3.88 3.54
CA LEU A 53 5.93 5.25 3.74
C LEU A 53 6.80 6.29 3.00
N ASP A 54 8.12 6.12 3.01
CA ASP A 54 9.04 6.99 2.27
C ASP A 54 8.76 6.92 0.75
N VAL A 55 8.47 5.72 0.22
CA VAL A 55 8.07 5.54 -1.18
C VAL A 55 6.75 6.23 -1.49
N LEU A 56 5.74 6.09 -0.64
CA LEU A 56 4.45 6.79 -0.81
C LEU A 56 4.66 8.31 -0.87
N GLY A 57 5.50 8.86 0.03
CA GLY A 57 5.86 10.27 0.03
C GLY A 57 6.55 10.72 -1.26
N GLN A 58 7.50 9.95 -1.77
CA GLN A 58 8.19 10.25 -3.04
C GLN A 58 7.27 10.22 -4.26
N GLN A 59 6.23 9.38 -4.23
CA GLN A 59 5.22 9.27 -5.28
C GLN A 59 4.06 10.26 -5.10
N GLY A 60 4.08 11.09 -4.05
CA GLY A 60 3.01 12.05 -3.74
C GLY A 60 1.69 11.40 -3.29
N ILE A 61 1.74 10.15 -2.83
CA ILE A 61 0.56 9.40 -2.39
C ILE A 61 0.26 9.78 -0.94
N PRO A 62 -0.93 10.32 -0.64
CA PRO A 62 -1.30 10.71 0.72
C PRO A 62 -1.26 9.51 1.67
N VAL A 63 -0.46 9.63 2.73
CA VAL A 63 -0.34 8.62 3.79
C VAL A 63 -1.37 8.85 4.91
N ALA A 64 -1.82 10.09 5.07
CA ALA A 64 -2.87 10.46 6.01
C ALA A 64 -4.22 10.35 5.32
N ASN A 65 -5.02 9.36 5.74
CA ASN A 65 -6.46 9.41 5.56
C ASN A 65 -7.01 10.43 6.55
N HIS A 66 -6.77 11.73 6.34
CA HIS A 66 -7.78 12.66 6.79
C HIS A 66 -8.99 12.34 5.93
N ALA A 67 -9.94 11.60 6.50
CA ALA A 67 -11.30 11.72 6.03
C ALA A 67 -11.53 13.23 5.90
N ALA A 68 -12.04 13.70 4.76
CA ALA A 68 -12.22 15.13 4.53
C ALA A 68 -13.02 15.83 5.65
N SER A 69 -13.69 15.06 6.53
CA SER A 69 -14.34 15.53 7.76
C SER A 69 -13.41 15.89 8.93
N GLU A 70 -12.17 15.36 9.04
CA GLU A 70 -11.27 15.66 10.17
C GLU A 70 -10.49 16.98 9.98
N LEU A 71 -10.31 17.43 8.73
CA LEU A 71 -9.65 18.70 8.42
C LEU A 71 -10.48 19.93 8.82
N ALA A 72 -11.77 19.76 9.08
CA ALA A 72 -12.65 20.83 9.54
C ALA A 72 -12.47 21.15 11.04
N ASP A 73 -12.11 20.15 11.85
CA ASP A 73 -11.96 20.32 13.29
C ASP A 73 -10.61 20.94 13.69
N ASP A 74 -9.56 20.77 12.88
CA ASP A 74 -8.25 21.40 13.11
C ASP A 74 -8.15 22.89 12.70
N LEU A 75 -9.13 23.39 11.93
CA LEU A 75 -9.23 24.82 11.55
C LEU A 75 -10.18 25.63 12.46
N ALA A 76 -10.84 24.97 13.42
CA ALA A 76 -11.66 25.64 14.42
C ALA A 76 -10.78 26.05 15.62
N TRP A 77 -10.05 27.15 15.45
CA TRP A 77 -9.48 27.93 16.56
C TRP A 77 -10.53 28.79 17.25
#